data_AF-A0A7C4ZGR1-F1
#
_entry.id   AF-A0A7C4ZGR1-F1
#
_cell.length_a   1.000
_cell.length_b   1.000
_cell.length_c   1.000
_cell.angle_alpha   90.00
_cell.angle_beta   90.00
_cell.angle_gamma   90.00
#
_symmetry.space_group_name_H-M   'P 1'
#
loop_
_entity.id
_entity.type
_entity.pdbx_description
1 polymer ?
#
loop_
_entity_poly.entity_id
_entity_poly.type
_entity_poly.pdbx_seq_one_letter_code
_entity_poly.pdbx_strand_id
1 'polypeptide(L)'
;MEALSVECPVCNEPLLLEAEVLDRLDEGSLLECEVCGAVVEVALLEPLTLRVVQAGEGFFVDCPRCETPIEVEGEGPLTCPECGFTFKPDWGDVEEEEL
;
A
#
# COMPACT_ATOMS: atom_id res chain seq x y z
N MET A 1 21.78 -9.15 10.09
CA MET A 1 21.39 -8.43 8.87
C MET A 1 20.38 -7.39 9.30
N GLU A 2 20.52 -6.16 8.82
CA GLU A 2 19.58 -5.08 9.13
C GLU A 2 18.38 -5.16 8.19
N ALA A 3 17.19 -4.82 8.67
CA ALA A 3 16.00 -4.72 7.83
C ALA A 3 16.20 -3.56 6.82
N LEU A 4 15.69 -3.74 5.61
CA LEU A 4 15.77 -2.74 4.54
C LEU A 4 14.38 -2.19 4.28
N SER A 5 14.27 -0.86 4.25
CA SER A 5 13.06 -0.19 3.78
C SER A 5 13.25 0.31 2.35
N VAL A 6 12.30 0.01 1.48
CA VAL A 6 12.27 0.46 0.08
C VAL A 6 10.93 1.11 -0.22
N GLU A 7 10.92 2.21 -0.97
CA GLU A 7 9.66 2.90 -1.29
C GLU A 7 8.86 2.12 -2.33
N CYS A 8 7.56 1.92 -2.08
CA CYS A 8 6.67 1.30 -3.04
C CYS A 8 6.48 2.23 -4.25
N PRO A 9 6.78 1.79 -5.48
CA PRO A 9 6.62 2.62 -6.69
C PRO A 9 5.16 2.97 -7.02
N VAL A 10 4.18 2.41 -6.29
CA VAL A 10 2.74 2.67 -6.47
C VAL A 10 2.26 3.73 -5.47
N CYS A 11 2.28 3.42 -4.17
CA CYS A 11 1.77 4.33 -3.13
C CYS A 11 2.85 5.21 -2.46
N ASN A 12 4.13 5.03 -2.78
CA ASN A 12 5.27 5.70 -2.15
C ASN A 12 5.43 5.41 -0.65
N GLU A 13 4.71 4.43 -0.10
CA GLU A 13 4.91 3.99 1.28
C GLU A 13 6.08 3.02 1.42
N PRO A 14 6.75 3.00 2.59
CA PRO A 14 7.90 2.14 2.83
C PRO A 14 7.48 0.67 2.93
N LEU A 15 7.97 -0.16 2.00
CA LEU A 15 7.98 -1.61 2.11
C LEU A 15 9.09 -2.02 3.08
N LEU A 16 8.71 -2.58 4.24
CA LEU A 16 9.62 -3.13 5.23
C LEU A 16 10.00 -4.56 4.84
N LEU A 17 11.26 -4.78 4.49
CA LEU A 17 11.81 -6.10 4.20
C LEU A 17 12.64 -6.59 5.39
N GLU A 18 12.14 -7.65 6.01
CA GLU A 18 12.84 -8.31 7.12
C GLU A 18 14.15 -8.96 6.67
N ALA A 19 15.08 -9.10 7.60
CA ALA A 19 16.38 -9.74 7.36
C ALA A 19 16.28 -11.14 6.74
N GLU A 20 15.27 -11.92 7.13
CA GLU A 20 15.03 -13.27 6.62
C GLU A 20 14.52 -13.27 5.17
N VAL A 21 13.72 -12.24 4.81
CA VAL A 21 13.24 -12.05 3.44
C VAL A 21 14.40 -11.61 2.54
N LEU A 22 15.23 -10.67 3.02
CA LEU A 22 16.41 -10.19 2.31
C LEU A 22 17.43 -11.29 2.00
N ASP A 23 17.67 -12.21 2.94
CA ASP A 23 18.60 -13.34 2.75
C ASP A 23 18.14 -14.32 1.65
N ARG A 24 16.83 -14.32 1.36
CA ARG A 24 16.18 -15.17 0.35
C ARG A 24 15.66 -14.37 -0.85
N LEU A 25 16.03 -13.09 -0.95
CA LEU A 25 15.56 -12.21 -2.00
C LEU A 25 16.45 -12.39 -3.23
N ASP A 26 15.84 -12.72 -4.36
CA ASP A 26 16.51 -12.91 -5.64
C ASP A 26 15.89 -11.99 -6.71
N GLU A 27 16.62 -11.78 -7.80
CA GLU A 27 16.06 -11.11 -8.98
C GLU A 27 14.87 -11.94 -9.51
N GLY A 28 13.72 -11.31 -9.68
CA GLY A 28 12.45 -11.96 -10.01
C GLY A 28 11.60 -12.35 -8.80
N SER A 29 12.07 -12.14 -7.57
CA SER A 29 11.23 -12.29 -6.37
C SER A 29 10.07 -11.29 -6.41
N LEU A 30 8.88 -11.76 -5.99
CA LEU A 30 7.68 -10.94 -5.87
C LEU A 30 7.50 -10.49 -4.42
N LEU A 31 7.21 -9.22 -4.24
CA LEU A 31 6.93 -8.57 -2.97
C LEU A 31 5.54 -7.93 -3.07
N GLU A 32 4.76 -8.01 -2.00
CA GLU A 32 3.46 -7.38 -1.92
C GLU A 32 3.55 -6.18 -0.97
N CYS A 33 3.01 -5.04 -1.38
CA CYS A 33 2.89 -3.89 -0.51
C CYS A 33 1.72 -4.07 0.44
N GLU A 34 1.99 -4.16 1.74
CA GLU A 34 0.96 -4.33 2.77
C GLU A 34 -0.02 -3.15 2.85
N VAL A 35 0.37 -1.99 2.31
CA VAL A 35 -0.45 -0.78 2.29
C VAL A 35 -1.45 -0.80 1.12
N CYS A 36 -0.94 -0.88 -0.11
CA CYS A 36 -1.77 -0.74 -1.31
C CYS A 36 -2.12 -2.07 -1.98
N GLY A 37 -1.57 -3.19 -1.51
CA GLY A 37 -1.71 -4.50 -2.13
C GLY A 37 -0.98 -4.65 -3.46
N ALA A 38 -0.10 -3.71 -3.83
CA ALA A 38 0.62 -3.80 -5.10
C ALA A 38 1.67 -4.91 -5.08
N VAL A 39 1.70 -5.71 -6.14
CA VAL A 39 2.71 -6.74 -6.33
C VAL A 39 3.84 -6.17 -7.19
N VAL A 40 5.02 -6.09 -6.61
CA VAL A 40 6.25 -5.59 -7.23
C VAL A 40 7.27 -6.72 -7.34
N GLU A 41 7.98 -6.77 -8.45
CA GLU A 41 9.07 -7.72 -8.70
C GLU A 41 10.42 -7.03 -8.48
N VAL A 42 11.35 -7.75 -7.86
CA VAL A 42 12.75 -7.33 -7.74
C VAL A 42 13.42 -7.42 -9.11
N ALA A 43 13.63 -6.28 -9.75
CA ALA A 43 14.31 -6.19 -11.04
C ALA A 43 15.84 -6.27 -10.90
N LEU A 44 16.40 -5.70 -9.82
CA LEU A 44 17.83 -5.70 -9.49
C LEU A 44 17.99 -5.69 -7.97
N LEU A 45 19.06 -6.28 -7.44
CA LEU A 45 19.39 -6.27 -6.00
C LEU A 45 20.38 -5.16 -5.61
N GLU A 46 21.26 -4.75 -6.52
CA GLU A 46 22.33 -3.77 -6.26
C GLU A 46 22.46 -2.77 -7.42
N PRO A 47 21.77 -1.61 -7.39
CA PRO A 47 20.85 -1.16 -6.35
C PRO A 47 19.49 -1.89 -6.41
N LEU A 48 18.86 -2.08 -5.23
CA LEU A 48 17.54 -2.69 -5.14
C LEU A 48 16.56 -1.89 -5.99
N THR A 49 16.09 -2.48 -7.08
CA THR A 49 15.18 -1.86 -8.04
C THR A 49 13.93 -2.70 -8.15
N LEU A 50 12.78 -2.07 -7.98
CA LEU A 50 11.48 -2.73 -8.03
C LEU A 50 10.75 -2.38 -9.32
N ARG A 51 10.03 -3.35 -9.89
CA ARG A 51 9.17 -3.20 -11.06
C ARG A 51 7.74 -3.58 -10.69
N VAL A 52 6.79 -2.70 -10.97
CA VAL A 52 5.36 -3.01 -10.75
C VAL A 52 4.93 -4.12 -11.69
N VAL A 53 4.45 -5.24 -11.15
CA VAL A 53 3.85 -6.35 -11.91
C VAL A 53 2.34 -6.23 -11.89
N GLN A 54 1.79 -5.92 -10.72
CA GLN A 54 0.38 -5.67 -10.51
C GLN A 54 0.25 -4.40 -9.68
N ALA A 55 -0.38 -3.37 -10.25
CA ALA A 55 -0.87 -2.26 -9.45
C ALA A 55 -1.87 -2.85 -8.45
N GLY A 56 -1.71 -2.53 -7.17
CA GLY A 56 -2.56 -3.07 -6.12
C GLY A 56 -4.02 -2.79 -6.40
N GLU A 57 -4.91 -3.61 -5.86
CA GLU A 57 -6.31 -3.25 -5.80
C GLU A 57 -6.40 -2.02 -4.89
N GLY A 58 -6.42 -0.83 -5.50
CA GLY A 58 -6.63 0.41 -4.77
C GLY A 58 -7.81 0.20 -3.82
N PHE A 59 -7.66 0.61 -2.55
CA PHE A 59 -8.78 0.55 -1.64
C PHE A 59 -9.86 1.46 -2.20
N PHE A 60 -11.04 0.92 -2.51
CA PHE A 60 -12.17 1.74 -2.93
C PHE A 60 -13.07 1.96 -1.72
N VAL A 61 -13.32 3.22 -1.37
CA VAL A 61 -14.34 3.58 -0.40
C VAL A 61 -15.53 4.22 -1.11
N ASP A 62 -16.72 3.78 -0.75
CA ASP A 62 -17.94 4.40 -1.27
C ASP A 62 -18.17 5.73 -0.57
N CYS A 63 -18.45 6.78 -1.36
CA CYS A 63 -18.83 8.07 -0.80
C CYS A 63 -20.10 7.93 0.05
N PRO A 64 -20.11 8.35 1.33
CA PRO A 64 -21.28 8.21 2.20
C PRO A 64 -22.50 9.04 1.77
N ARG A 65 -22.36 9.91 0.76
CA ARG A 65 -23.44 10.75 0.23
C ARG A 65 -24.03 10.27 -1.09
N CYS A 66 -23.17 9.80 -1.99
CA CYS A 66 -23.56 9.50 -3.37
C CYS A 66 -23.14 8.10 -3.82
N GLU A 67 -22.57 7.29 -2.92
CA GLU A 67 -22.19 5.89 -3.17
C GLU A 67 -21.24 5.76 -4.37
N THR A 68 -20.50 6.83 -4.68
CA THR A 68 -19.49 6.81 -5.73
C THR A 68 -18.25 6.12 -5.19
N PRO A 69 -17.72 5.10 -5.88
CA PRO A 69 -16.48 4.47 -5.50
C PRO A 69 -15.32 5.45 -5.70
N ILE A 70 -14.56 5.68 -4.63
CA ILE A 70 -13.40 6.57 -4.61
C ILE A 70 -12.17 5.72 -4.33
N GLU A 71 -11.22 5.73 -5.26
CA GLU A 71 -9.92 5.09 -5.07
C GLU A 71 -9.11 5.84 -4.02
N VAL A 72 -8.58 5.10 -3.05
CA VAL A 72 -7.81 5.60 -1.92
C VAL A 72 -6.35 5.34 -2.17
N GLU A 73 -5.57 6.42 -2.30
CA GLU A 73 -4.11 6.36 -2.48
C GLU A 73 -3.34 6.54 -1.15
N GLY A 74 -4.03 6.63 0.00
CA GLY A 74 -3.42 6.68 1.35
C GLY A 74 -4.40 7.01 2.49
N GLU A 75 -3.93 7.02 3.74
CA GLU A 75 -4.72 7.22 4.97
C GLU A 75 -5.19 8.68 5.22
N GLY A 76 -5.38 9.44 4.15
CA GLY A 76 -5.74 10.86 4.18
C GLY A 76 -7.26 11.11 4.15
N PRO A 77 -7.68 12.39 4.32
CA PRO A 77 -9.02 12.81 3.98
C PRO A 77 -9.23 12.71 2.45
N LEU A 78 -10.32 12.07 2.06
CA LEU A 78 -10.71 11.86 0.67
C LEU A 78 -11.80 12.84 0.28
N THR A 79 -11.71 13.38 -0.94
CA THR A 79 -12.76 14.23 -1.51
C THR A 79 -13.44 13.50 -2.64
N CYS A 80 -14.76 13.31 -2.53
CA CYS A 80 -15.55 12.73 -3.60
C CYS A 80 -15.53 13.64 -4.85
N PRO A 81 -15.11 13.14 -6.03
CA PRO A 81 -15.08 13.94 -7.25
C PRO A 81 -16.47 14.27 -7.79
N GLU A 82 -17.48 13.43 -7.51
CA GLU A 82 -18.84 13.62 -8.03
C GLU A 82 -19.64 14.63 -7.21
N CYS A 83 -19.57 14.56 -5.87
CA CYS A 83 -20.37 15.43 -5.00
C CYS A 83 -19.57 16.49 -4.25
N GLY A 84 -18.23 16.46 -4.31
CA GLY A 84 -17.35 17.40 -3.62
C GLY A 84 -17.31 17.22 -2.09
N PHE A 85 -17.85 16.12 -1.56
CA PHE A 85 -17.86 15.86 -0.13
C PHE A 85 -16.49 15.32 0.32
N THR A 86 -15.85 16.04 1.24
CA THR A 86 -14.62 15.59 1.88
C THR A 86 -14.94 14.83 3.16
N PHE A 87 -14.45 13.60 3.26
CA PHE A 87 -14.55 12.76 4.44
C PHE A 87 -13.23 12.06 4.69
N LYS A 88 -12.93 11.77 5.94
CA LYS A 88 -11.84 10.89 6.30
C LYS A 88 -12.47 9.53 6.62
N PRO A 89 -12.19 8.47 5.85
CA PRO A 89 -12.58 7.13 6.27
C PRO A 89 -11.98 6.90 7.66
N ASP A 90 -12.80 6.41 8.57
CA ASP A 90 -12.31 5.95 9.86
C ASP A 90 -11.61 4.62 9.59
N TRP A 91 -10.31 4.67 9.31
CA TRP A 91 -9.42 3.50 9.26
C TRP A 91 -9.22 2.88 10.64
N GLY A 92 -10.11 3.22 11.60
CA GLY A 92 -9.88 3.22 13.03
C GLY A 92 -9.18 1.95 13.47
N ASP A 93 -8.02 2.16 14.11
CA ASP A 93 -7.48 1.27 15.13
C ASP A 93 -8.65 0.61 15.84
N VAL A 94 -8.81 -0.69 15.59
CA VAL A 94 -9.67 -1.51 16.43
C VAL A 94 -8.92 -1.59 17.76
N GLU A 95 -9.05 -0.57 18.62
CA GLU A 95 -8.74 -0.73 20.03
C GLU A 95 -9.68 -1.85 20.49
N GLU A 96 -9.09 -3.03 20.67
CA GLU A 96 -9.76 -4.19 21.27
C GLU A 96 -10.33 -3.72 22.61
N GLU A 97 -11.63 -3.46 22.66
CA GLU A 97 -12.36 -3.38 23.92
C GLU A 97 -12.27 -4.78 24.57
N GLU A 98 -11.28 -4.95 25.45
CA GLU A 98 -11.18 -6.06 26.40
C GLU A 98 -12.43 -6.06 27.29
N LEU A 99 -13.44 -6.83 26.88
CA LEU A 99 -14.65 -7.15 27.65
C LEU A 99 -14.45 -8.37 28.56
#